data_AF-A0A2A5NU18-F1
#
_entry.id   AF-A0A2A5NU18-F1
#
_cell.length_a   1.000
_cell.length_b   1.000
_cell.length_c   1.000
_cell.angle_alpha   90.00
_cell.angle_beta   90.00
_cell.angle_gamma   90.00
#
_symmetry.space_group_name_H-M   'P 1'
#
loop_
_entity.id
_entity.type
_entity.pdbx_description
1 polymer ?
#
loop_
_entity_poly.entity_id
_entity_poly.type
_entity_poly.pdbx_seq_one_letter_code
_entity_poly.pdbx_strand_id
1 'polypeptide(L)'
;MYSDSLWAIATVFSNAEPDPDNVALDGIIQTIPFRARTQLRKVAEQVAARDWQVTGEFRKQGLQTHGVSLSSRGAKHLAEQLAVQDVHRTQWNTSGAITGHRWDKGLMFFAADDRTRTFAASFESSDLEQRVAQLATVEDRRVEARFTIYTAVGRGADEGRRSYVLEAIYPVAADTELDLPSDT
;
A
#
# COMPACT_ATOMS: atom_id res chain seq x y z
N MET A 1 19.72 -0.35 2.68
CA MET A 1 19.33 -0.47 1.25
C MET A 1 18.63 -1.80 0.95
N TYR A 2 19.20 -2.98 1.24
CA TYR A 2 18.52 -4.28 0.99
C TYR A 2 17.23 -4.51 1.78
N SER A 3 17.09 -3.85 2.93
CA SER A 3 15.94 -4.06 3.83
C SER A 3 14.60 -3.64 3.22
N ASP A 4 14.57 -2.63 2.34
CA ASP A 4 13.31 -2.08 1.79
C ASP A 4 12.83 -2.90 0.59
N SER A 5 13.77 -3.40 -0.21
CA SER A 5 13.43 -4.34 -1.29
C SER A 5 12.83 -5.64 -0.74
N LEU A 6 13.37 -6.16 0.37
CA LEU A 6 12.82 -7.34 1.04
C LEU A 6 11.49 -7.02 1.73
N TRP A 7 11.36 -5.82 2.31
CA TRP A 7 10.08 -5.33 2.84
C TRP A 7 9.00 -5.34 1.75
N ALA A 8 9.27 -4.72 0.60
CA ALA A 8 8.33 -4.66 -0.52
C ALA A 8 7.93 -6.06 -1.02
N ILE A 9 8.88 -7.00 -1.10
CA ILE A 9 8.59 -8.40 -1.48
C ILE A 9 7.70 -9.07 -0.42
N ALA A 10 8.00 -8.88 0.87
CA ALA A 10 7.17 -9.41 1.94
C ALA A 10 5.76 -8.84 1.87
N THR A 11 5.60 -7.53 1.67
CA THR A 11 4.30 -6.87 1.48
C THR A 11 3.55 -7.42 0.26
N VAL A 12 4.23 -7.70 -0.86
CA VAL A 12 3.59 -8.36 -2.02
C VAL A 12 3.04 -9.73 -1.63
N PHE A 13 3.84 -10.57 -0.97
CA PHE A 13 3.36 -11.89 -0.57
C PHE A 13 2.24 -11.79 0.46
N SER A 14 2.29 -10.87 1.40
CA SER A 14 1.18 -10.62 2.33
C SER A 14 -0.13 -10.30 1.61
N ASN A 15 -0.09 -9.71 0.40
CA ASN A 15 -1.26 -9.32 -0.38
C ASN A 15 -1.51 -10.18 -1.64
N ALA A 16 -0.76 -11.28 -1.82
CA ALA A 16 -0.83 -12.08 -3.04
C ALA A 16 -2.10 -12.95 -3.12
N GLU A 17 -2.72 -13.25 -1.98
CA GLU A 17 -3.99 -13.97 -1.95
C GLU A 17 -5.12 -13.08 -2.49
N PRO A 18 -5.89 -13.55 -3.50
CA PRO A 18 -6.97 -12.74 -4.04
C PRO A 18 -8.04 -12.52 -2.98
N ASP A 19 -8.31 -11.24 -2.75
CA ASP A 19 -9.28 -10.70 -1.80
C ASP A 19 -10.04 -9.57 -2.53
N PRO A 20 -11.37 -9.71 -2.72
CA PRO A 20 -12.16 -8.73 -3.48
C PRO A 20 -12.15 -7.34 -2.86
N ASP A 21 -11.90 -7.23 -1.56
CA ASP A 21 -11.89 -5.96 -0.84
C ASP A 21 -10.50 -5.30 -0.83
N ASN A 22 -9.48 -5.99 -1.35
CA ASN A 22 -8.09 -5.53 -1.36
C ASN A 22 -7.55 -5.33 -2.78
N VAL A 23 -7.63 -4.09 -3.26
CA VAL A 23 -7.06 -3.68 -4.55
C VAL A 23 -5.63 -3.14 -4.44
N ALA A 24 -4.98 -3.25 -3.27
CA ALA A 24 -3.68 -2.62 -3.03
C ALA A 24 -2.50 -3.35 -3.68
N LEU A 25 -2.65 -4.64 -4.04
CA LEU A 25 -1.59 -5.46 -4.61
C LEU A 25 -0.94 -4.80 -5.84
N ASP A 26 -1.75 -4.23 -6.74
CA ASP A 26 -1.23 -3.53 -7.92
C ASP A 26 -0.27 -2.41 -7.53
N GLY A 27 -0.65 -1.57 -6.57
CA GLY A 27 0.14 -0.44 -6.10
C GLY A 27 1.44 -0.92 -5.43
N ILE A 28 1.36 -1.98 -4.61
CA ILE A 28 2.53 -2.60 -3.98
C ILE A 28 3.51 -3.13 -5.05
N ILE A 29 3.02 -3.81 -6.08
CA ILE A 29 3.86 -4.26 -7.20
C ILE A 29 4.60 -3.09 -7.86
N GLN A 30 3.97 -1.91 -7.93
CA GLN A 30 4.58 -0.73 -8.53
C GLN A 30 5.73 -0.14 -7.72
N THR A 31 5.85 -0.42 -6.41
CA THR A 31 7.00 0.02 -5.60
C THR A 31 8.25 -0.83 -5.85
N ILE A 32 8.10 -2.00 -6.48
CA ILE A 32 9.21 -2.89 -6.83
C ILE A 32 9.83 -2.45 -8.17
N PRO A 33 11.17 -2.49 -8.34
CA PRO A 33 11.81 -2.24 -9.63
C PRO A 33 11.36 -3.22 -10.73
N PHE A 34 11.19 -2.73 -11.96
CA PHE A 34 10.68 -3.52 -13.10
C PHE A 34 11.40 -4.87 -13.31
N ARG A 35 12.74 -4.90 -13.22
CA ARG A 35 13.52 -6.14 -13.36
C ARG A 35 13.19 -7.17 -12.27
N ALA A 36 12.93 -6.71 -11.04
CA ALA A 36 12.56 -7.57 -9.93
C ALA A 36 11.13 -8.11 -10.09
N ARG A 37 10.20 -7.33 -10.65
CA ARG A 37 8.83 -7.80 -11.01
C ARG A 37 8.88 -8.98 -11.97
N THR A 38 9.75 -8.93 -12.97
CA THR A 38 9.91 -10.03 -13.94
C THR A 38 10.39 -11.32 -13.27
N GLN A 39 11.34 -11.23 -12.33
CA GLN A 39 11.82 -12.40 -11.59
C GLN A 39 10.78 -12.92 -10.61
N LEU A 40 10.08 -12.00 -9.92
CA LEU A 40 8.98 -12.34 -9.03
C LEU A 40 7.86 -13.07 -9.76
N ARG A 41 7.56 -12.68 -11.01
CA ARG A 41 6.57 -13.37 -11.84
C ARG A 41 6.98 -14.81 -12.10
N LYS A 42 8.25 -15.04 -12.46
CA LYS A 42 8.77 -16.41 -12.66
C LYS A 42 8.67 -17.26 -11.39
N VAL A 43 8.96 -16.67 -10.22
CA VAL A 43 8.80 -17.36 -8.94
C VAL A 43 7.34 -17.73 -8.71
N ALA A 44 6.41 -16.78 -8.92
CA ALA A 44 4.98 -17.03 -8.79
C ALA A 44 4.47 -18.12 -9.76
N GLU A 45 4.91 -18.08 -11.03
CA GLU A 45 4.60 -19.11 -12.03
C GLU A 45 5.10 -20.50 -11.59
N GLN A 46 6.30 -20.59 -11.01
CA GLN A 46 6.85 -21.87 -10.51
C GLN A 46 6.09 -22.38 -9.28
N VAL A 47 5.75 -21.51 -8.33
CA VAL A 47 4.96 -21.86 -7.15
C VAL A 47 3.58 -22.37 -7.57
N ALA A 48 2.92 -21.68 -8.51
CA ALA A 48 1.64 -22.09 -9.07
C ALA A 48 1.70 -23.42 -9.84
N ALA A 49 2.76 -23.64 -10.63
CA ALA A 49 2.90 -24.85 -11.44
C ALA A 49 3.21 -26.10 -10.62
N ARG A 50 3.88 -25.93 -9.47
CA ARG A 50 4.29 -27.04 -8.59
C ARG A 50 3.40 -27.21 -7.36
N ASP A 51 2.34 -26.42 -7.27
CA ASP A 51 1.40 -26.39 -6.15
C ASP A 51 2.12 -26.20 -4.79
N TRP A 52 3.14 -25.33 -4.78
CA TRP A 52 3.89 -25.02 -3.57
C TRP A 52 3.12 -24.04 -2.69
N GLN A 53 3.40 -24.13 -1.40
CA GLN A 53 2.95 -23.17 -0.40
C GLN A 53 4.17 -22.60 0.31
N VAL A 54 4.28 -21.27 0.30
CA VAL A 54 5.32 -20.54 1.03
C VAL A 54 4.64 -19.82 2.18
N THR A 55 5.09 -20.05 3.40
CA THR A 55 4.61 -19.34 4.60
C THR A 55 5.78 -18.91 5.45
N GLY A 56 5.66 -17.78 6.13
CA GLY A 56 6.68 -17.32 7.06
C GLY A 56 6.36 -15.94 7.60
N GLU A 57 7.37 -15.32 8.18
CA GLU A 57 7.28 -13.97 8.73
C GLU A 57 8.49 -13.16 8.29
N PHE A 58 8.26 -11.90 7.94
CA PHE A 58 9.32 -10.93 7.73
C PHE A 58 9.32 -9.91 8.86
N ARG A 59 10.51 -9.69 9.45
CA ARG A 59 10.69 -8.75 10.56
C ARG A 59 11.73 -7.71 10.18
N LYS A 60 11.37 -6.43 10.34
CA LYS A 60 12.28 -5.30 10.21
C LYS A 60 12.26 -4.52 11.51
N GLN A 61 13.43 -4.15 12.03
CA GLN A 61 13.54 -3.41 13.28
C GLN A 61 12.76 -2.08 13.20
N GLY A 62 11.96 -1.79 14.23
CA GLY A 62 11.14 -0.56 14.29
C GLY A 62 9.80 -0.65 13.54
N LEU A 63 9.49 -1.79 12.92
CA LEU A 63 8.23 -2.04 12.24
C LEU A 63 7.56 -3.32 12.75
N GLN A 64 6.29 -3.47 12.41
CA GLN A 64 5.52 -4.67 12.72
C GLN A 64 5.98 -5.87 11.87
N THR A 65 5.61 -7.06 12.33
CA THR A 65 5.93 -8.30 11.62
C THR A 65 4.95 -8.51 10.47
N HIS A 66 5.45 -8.76 9.26
CA HIS A 66 4.63 -9.16 8.12
C HIS A 66 4.47 -10.66 8.07
N GLY A 67 3.23 -11.13 8.05
CA GLY A 67 2.93 -12.50 7.66
C GLY A 67 3.14 -12.66 6.15
N VAL A 68 4.05 -13.55 5.78
CA VAL A 68 4.31 -13.91 4.38
C VAL A 68 3.54 -15.19 4.08
N SER A 69 2.66 -15.16 3.09
CA SER A 69 1.96 -16.35 2.61
C SER A 69 1.79 -16.29 1.10
N LEU A 70 2.13 -17.37 0.40
CA LEU A 70 1.90 -17.52 -1.02
C LEU A 70 1.44 -18.95 -1.27
N SER A 71 0.12 -19.14 -1.40
CA SER A 71 -0.44 -20.40 -1.88
C SER A 71 -0.33 -20.49 -3.41
N SER A 72 -0.57 -21.67 -3.96
CA SER A 72 -0.75 -21.88 -5.41
C SER A 72 -1.79 -20.93 -6.03
N ARG A 73 -2.90 -20.65 -5.32
CA ARG A 73 -3.94 -19.70 -5.76
C ARG A 73 -3.40 -18.27 -5.76
N GLY A 74 -2.76 -17.84 -4.67
CA GLY A 74 -2.14 -16.53 -4.57
C GLY A 74 -1.02 -16.33 -5.59
N ALA A 75 -0.25 -17.38 -5.90
CA ALA A 75 0.79 -17.35 -6.90
C ALA A 75 0.25 -17.16 -8.32
N LYS A 76 -0.87 -17.82 -8.68
CA LYS A 76 -1.56 -17.57 -9.96
C LYS A 76 -2.02 -16.13 -10.06
N HIS A 77 -2.70 -15.64 -9.02
CA HIS A 77 -3.17 -14.25 -8.97
C HIS A 77 -2.03 -13.25 -9.10
N LEU A 78 -0.94 -13.44 -8.34
CA LEU A 78 0.24 -12.60 -8.40
C LEU A 78 0.91 -12.60 -9.78
N ALA A 79 1.00 -13.77 -10.43
CA ALA A 79 1.56 -13.88 -11.77
C ALA A 79 0.74 -13.10 -12.81
N GLU A 80 -0.60 -13.15 -12.70
CA GLU A 80 -1.52 -12.37 -13.53
C GLU A 80 -1.32 -10.86 -13.30
N GLN A 81 -1.23 -10.40 -12.05
CA GLN A 81 -1.01 -8.97 -11.75
C GLN A 81 0.34 -8.47 -12.26
N LEU A 82 1.39 -9.29 -12.12
CA LEU A 82 2.72 -8.98 -12.63
C LEU A 82 2.81 -9.02 -14.16
N ALA A 83 1.82 -9.57 -14.86
CA ALA A 83 1.74 -9.58 -16.31
C ALA A 83 1.09 -8.32 -16.90
N VAL A 84 0.42 -7.49 -16.09
CA VAL A 84 -0.17 -6.22 -16.53
C VAL A 84 0.94 -5.25 -16.94
N GLN A 85 0.87 -4.75 -18.18
CA GLN A 85 1.88 -3.83 -18.74
C GLN A 85 1.42 -2.38 -18.77
N ASP A 86 0.13 -2.13 -19.01
CA ASP A 86 -0.43 -0.79 -19.12
C ASP A 86 -0.94 -0.29 -17.77
N VAL A 87 -0.09 0.49 -17.10
CA VAL A 87 -0.40 1.12 -15.82
C VAL A 87 -0.21 2.62 -15.95
N HIS A 88 -1.30 3.36 -15.82
CA HIS A 88 -1.27 4.82 -15.80
C HIS A 88 -0.97 5.32 -14.38
N ARG A 89 -0.04 6.25 -14.26
CA ARG A 89 0.35 6.88 -12.99
C ARG A 89 -0.20 8.30 -12.93
N THR A 90 -0.91 8.63 -11.85
CA THR A 90 -1.35 10.00 -11.56
C THR A 90 -0.98 10.36 -10.12
N GLN A 91 -0.33 11.50 -9.93
CA GLN A 91 -0.08 12.01 -8.59
C GLN A 91 -1.31 12.79 -8.10
N TRP A 92 -1.64 12.64 -6.83
CA TRP A 92 -2.79 13.29 -6.21
C TRP A 92 -2.44 13.71 -4.77
N ASN A 93 -2.55 15.01 -4.52
CA ASN A 93 -2.37 15.58 -3.19
C ASN A 93 -3.76 15.86 -2.61
N THR A 94 -3.97 15.50 -1.35
CA THR A 94 -5.23 15.73 -0.65
C THR A 94 -4.99 15.89 0.85
N SER A 95 -5.97 16.48 1.53
CA SER A 95 -6.09 16.42 2.98
C SER A 95 -7.12 15.37 3.38
N GLY A 96 -7.06 14.91 4.62
CA GLY A 96 -7.92 13.85 5.12
C GLY A 96 -7.52 13.34 6.50
N ALA A 97 -8.00 12.15 6.85
CA ALA A 97 -7.69 11.47 8.10
C ALA A 97 -7.28 10.00 7.88
N ILE A 98 -6.38 9.52 8.73
CA ILE A 98 -6.05 8.09 8.83
C ILE A 98 -7.15 7.42 9.66
N THR A 99 -7.96 6.56 9.04
CA THR A 99 -9.13 5.95 9.71
C THR A 99 -8.89 4.51 10.15
N GLY A 100 -7.72 3.94 9.85
CA GLY A 100 -7.38 2.57 10.24
C GLY A 100 -6.14 2.06 9.51
N HIS A 101 -5.77 0.81 9.82
CA HIS A 101 -4.59 0.18 9.24
C HIS A 101 -4.66 -1.36 9.29
N ARG A 102 -3.84 -2.00 8.44
CA ARG A 102 -3.49 -3.42 8.49
C ARG A 102 -1.99 -3.57 8.32
N TRP A 103 -1.25 -3.49 9.43
CA TRP A 103 0.21 -3.56 9.42
C TRP A 103 0.73 -4.90 8.91
N ASP A 104 0.02 -6.00 9.16
CA ASP A 104 0.34 -7.33 8.62
C ASP A 104 0.36 -7.35 7.08
N LYS A 105 -0.37 -6.43 6.45
CA LYS A 105 -0.49 -6.24 5.00
C LYS A 105 0.24 -5.02 4.48
N GLY A 106 0.79 -4.16 5.34
CA GLY A 106 1.42 -2.90 4.93
C GLY A 106 0.42 -1.94 4.28
N LEU A 107 -0.78 -1.84 4.86
CA LEU A 107 -1.86 -0.99 4.37
C LEU A 107 -2.32 0.01 5.44
N MET A 108 -2.66 1.21 5.00
CA MET A 108 -3.47 2.17 5.75
C MET A 108 -4.82 2.38 5.08
N PHE A 109 -5.81 2.81 5.86
CA PHE A 109 -7.09 3.29 5.36
C PHE A 109 -7.16 4.81 5.53
N PHE A 110 -7.59 5.49 4.46
CA PHE A 110 -7.60 6.94 4.40
C PHE A 110 -8.97 7.46 3.95
N ALA A 111 -9.51 8.43 4.70
CA ALA A 111 -10.66 9.21 4.29
C ALA A 111 -10.18 10.58 3.82
N ALA A 112 -10.23 10.81 2.51
CA ALA A 112 -9.88 12.08 1.89
C ALA A 112 -11.07 13.05 1.93
N ASP A 113 -10.82 14.35 2.09
CA ASP A 113 -11.90 15.35 2.18
C ASP A 113 -12.70 15.52 0.89
N ASP A 114 -12.02 15.36 -0.24
CA ASP A 114 -12.58 15.47 -1.58
C ASP A 114 -13.23 14.16 -2.05
N ARG A 115 -13.35 13.13 -1.19
CA ARG A 115 -13.98 11.85 -1.51
C ARG A 115 -14.89 11.31 -0.41
N THR A 116 -15.99 10.70 -0.82
CA THR A 116 -16.98 10.14 0.12
C THR A 116 -16.57 8.81 0.76
N ARG A 117 -15.70 8.04 0.10
CA ARG A 117 -15.34 6.68 0.55
C ARG A 117 -13.88 6.61 1.00
N THR A 118 -13.67 5.96 2.12
CA THR A 118 -12.36 5.51 2.58
C THR A 118 -11.76 4.54 1.55
N PHE A 119 -10.45 4.60 1.37
CA PHE A 119 -9.72 3.67 0.51
C PHE A 119 -8.48 3.12 1.21
N ALA A 120 -8.06 1.93 0.80
CA ALA A 120 -6.80 1.34 1.21
C ALA A 120 -5.64 1.92 0.39
N ALA A 121 -4.54 2.25 1.06
CA ALA A 121 -3.29 2.67 0.43
C ALA A 121 -2.12 1.86 0.99
N SER A 122 -1.20 1.47 0.11
CA SER A 122 0.10 0.93 0.49
C SER A 122 1.14 2.05 0.59
N PHE A 123 2.34 1.72 1.05
CA PHE A 123 3.41 2.68 1.27
C PHE A 123 4.50 2.56 0.19
N GLU A 124 5.00 3.70 -0.29
CA GLU A 124 6.17 3.72 -1.19
C GLU A 124 7.42 3.17 -0.49
N SER A 125 7.54 3.38 0.81
CA SER A 125 8.66 2.90 1.62
C SER A 125 8.22 2.50 3.03
N SER A 126 9.05 1.68 3.67
CA SER A 126 8.85 1.28 5.06
C SER A 126 8.98 2.45 6.05
N ASP A 127 9.73 3.49 5.68
CA ASP A 127 9.91 4.67 6.53
C ASP A 127 8.62 5.50 6.57
N LEU A 128 7.89 5.55 5.45
CA LEU A 128 6.54 6.13 5.41
C LEU A 128 5.57 5.31 6.26
N GLU A 129 5.63 3.98 6.20
CA GLU A 129 4.82 3.13 7.05
C GLU A 129 5.06 3.40 8.54
N GLN A 130 6.33 3.51 8.96
CA GLN A 130 6.67 3.86 10.33
C GLN A 130 6.13 5.25 10.72
N ARG A 131 6.23 6.23 9.82
CA ARG A 131 5.71 7.58 10.05
C ARG A 131 4.19 7.59 10.17
N VAL A 132 3.48 6.83 9.35
CA VAL A 132 2.02 6.69 9.43
C VAL A 132 1.63 6.01 10.73
N ALA A 133 2.35 4.97 11.16
CA ALA A 133 2.12 4.31 12.44
C ALA A 133 2.27 5.29 13.63
N GLN A 134 3.23 6.21 13.58
CA GLN A 134 3.37 7.27 14.59
C GLN A 134 2.20 8.28 14.54
N LEU A 135 1.76 8.69 13.34
CA LEU A 135 0.66 9.64 13.19
C LEU A 135 -0.68 9.04 13.62
N ALA A 136 -0.90 7.75 13.34
CA ALA A 136 -2.11 7.01 13.67
C ALA A 136 -2.29 6.71 15.17
N THR A 137 -1.35 7.13 16.02
CA THR A 137 -1.51 7.10 17.49
C THR A 137 -2.59 8.05 18.00
N VAL A 138 -2.96 9.05 17.19
CA VAL A 138 -4.06 9.97 17.47
C VAL A 138 -5.19 9.68 16.51
N GLU A 139 -6.34 9.32 17.09
CA GLU A 139 -7.57 9.04 16.36
C GLU A 139 -7.98 10.23 15.49
N ASP A 140 -8.44 9.94 14.27
CA ASP A 140 -8.88 10.92 13.28
C ASP A 140 -7.92 12.10 13.03
N ARG A 141 -6.62 11.88 13.24
CA ARG A 141 -5.61 12.91 12.99
C ARG A 141 -5.69 13.39 11.55
N ARG A 142 -5.88 14.70 11.42
CA ARG A 142 -5.87 15.44 10.17
C ARG A 142 -4.45 15.51 9.61
N VAL A 143 -4.32 15.15 8.34
CA VAL A 143 -3.04 15.10 7.63
C VAL A 143 -3.19 15.59 6.20
N GLU A 144 -2.10 16.12 5.65
CA GLU A 144 -1.92 16.29 4.22
C GLU A 144 -1.16 15.08 3.69
N ALA A 145 -1.65 14.50 2.60
CA ALA A 145 -1.09 13.29 2.01
C ALA A 145 -0.89 13.46 0.52
N ARG A 146 0.22 12.90 0.02
CA ARG A 146 0.49 12.73 -1.40
C ARG A 146 0.43 11.25 -1.73
N PHE A 147 -0.42 10.94 -2.70
CA PHE A 147 -0.55 9.60 -3.26
C PHE A 147 -0.12 9.58 -4.72
N THR A 148 0.46 8.47 -5.13
CA THR A 148 0.39 8.03 -6.52
C THR A 148 -0.77 7.05 -6.68
N ILE A 149 -1.62 7.34 -7.67
CA ILE A 149 -2.68 6.45 -8.12
C ILE A 149 -2.16 5.68 -9.33
N TYR A 150 -2.16 4.36 -9.23
CA TYR A 150 -1.90 3.46 -10.34
C TYR A 150 -3.22 2.91 -10.87
N THR A 151 -3.49 3.12 -12.15
CA THR A 151 -4.67 2.61 -12.84
C THR A 151 -4.24 1.53 -13.82
N ALA A 152 -4.50 0.28 -13.47
CA ALA A 152 -4.25 -0.89 -14.31
C ALA A 152 -5.38 -1.04 -15.33
N VAL A 153 -5.05 -0.98 -16.62
CA VAL A 153 -6.02 -1.19 -17.71
C VAL A 153 -5.88 -2.64 -18.17
N GLY A 154 -6.79 -3.50 -17.72
CA GLY A 154 -6.86 -4.90 -18.16
C GLY A 154 -7.62 -5.05 -19.49
N ARG A 155 -7.47 -6.21 -20.14
CA ARG A 155 -8.35 -6.59 -21.27
C ARG A 155 -9.77 -6.84 -20.75
N GLY A 156 -10.62 -5.81 -20.74
CA GLY A 156 -12.08 -5.95 -20.52
C GLY A 156 -12.69 -5.23 -19.32
N ALA A 157 -11.99 -4.29 -18.67
CA ALA A 157 -12.60 -3.39 -17.68
C ALA A 157 -12.69 -1.97 -18.25
N ASP A 158 -13.91 -1.45 -18.42
CA ASP A 158 -14.17 -0.09 -18.94
C ASP A 158 -13.62 1.01 -18.02
N GLU A 159 -13.46 0.71 -16.72
CA GLU A 159 -12.78 1.54 -15.74
C GLU A 159 -11.64 0.73 -15.12
N GLY A 160 -10.38 1.09 -15.43
CA GLY A 160 -9.21 0.38 -14.92
C GLY A 160 -9.17 0.30 -13.38
N ARG A 161 -8.59 -0.77 -12.83
CA ARG A 161 -8.50 -0.97 -11.38
C ARG A 161 -7.50 0.03 -10.79
N ARG A 162 -7.94 0.77 -9.77
CA ARG A 162 -7.14 1.80 -9.10
C ARG A 162 -6.52 1.26 -7.81
N SER A 163 -5.24 1.56 -7.62
CA SER A 163 -4.51 1.32 -6.38
C SER A 163 -3.78 2.59 -5.96
N TYR A 164 -3.66 2.78 -4.65
CA TYR A 164 -3.13 4.01 -4.05
C TYR A 164 -1.84 3.68 -3.31
N VAL A 165 -0.79 4.45 -3.60
CA VAL A 165 0.50 4.34 -2.92
C VAL A 165 0.79 5.69 -2.28
N LEU A 166 0.95 5.71 -0.97
CA LEU A 166 1.35 6.89 -0.21
C LEU A 166 2.83 7.17 -0.46
N GLU A 167 3.13 8.41 -0.87
CA GLU A 167 4.50 8.91 -1.10
C GLU A 167 4.93 9.94 -0.06
N ALA A 168 3.97 10.62 0.56
CA ALA A 168 4.25 11.61 1.59
C ALA A 168 3.03 11.82 2.49
N ILE A 169 3.28 12.09 3.77
CA ILE A 169 2.24 12.42 4.73
C ILE A 169 2.78 13.43 5.76
N TYR A 170 2.00 14.44 6.09
CA TYR A 170 2.36 15.51 7.01
C TYR A 170 1.19 15.79 7.96
N PRO A 171 1.43 16.02 9.26
CA PRO A 171 0.38 16.50 10.14
C PRO A 171 -0.08 17.88 9.67
N VAL A 172 -1.39 18.11 9.62
CA VAL A 172 -1.92 19.48 9.54
C VAL A 172 -1.68 20.11 10.91
N ALA A 173 -1.02 21.27 10.96
CA ALA A 173 -0.89 22.00 12.22
C ALA A 173 -2.30 22.25 12.77
N ALA A 174 -2.54 21.97 14.06
CA ALA A 174 -3.78 22.40 14.67
C ALA A 174 -3.86 23.92 14.48
N ASP A 175 -4.98 24.41 13.94
CA ASP A 175 -5.27 25.84 13.93
C ASP A 175 -5.05 26.33 15.36
N THR A 176 -3.96 27.06 15.56
CA THR A 176 -3.70 27.69 16.84
C THR A 176 -4.70 28.82 16.89
N GLU A 177 -5.86 28.51 17.47
CA GLU A 177 -6.86 29.50 17.83
C GLU A 177 -6.10 30.61 18.55
N LEU A 178 -6.06 31.78 17.90
CA LEU A 178 -5.47 32.99 18.45
C LEU A 178 -6.28 33.32 19.69
N ASP A 179 -5.82 32.81 20.83
CA ASP A 179 -6.27 33.17 22.17
C ASP A 179 -5.76 34.60 22.41
N LEU A 180 -6.42 35.57 21.77
CA LEU A 180 -6.24 36.97 22.06
C LEU A 180 -6.80 37.18 23.47
N PRO A 181 -6.00 37.68 24.43
CA PRO A 181 -6.52 38.00 25.74
C PRO A 181 -7.64 39.03 25.56
N SER A 182 -8.82 38.70 26.09
CA SER A 182 -9.91 39.65 26.23
C SER A 182 -9.51 40.63 27.33
N ASP A 183 -9.02 41.81 26.95
CA ASP A 183 -8.85 42.93 27.87
C ASP A 183 -10.21 43.31 28.47
N THR A 184 -10.36 43.12 29.77
CA THR A 184 -11.26 43.92 30.64
C THR A 184 -10.65 44.05 32.04
#